data_AF-A0A2R7YVR8-F1
#
_entry.id   AF-A0A2R7YVR8-F1
#
_cell.length_a   1.000
_cell.length_b   1.000
_cell.length_c   1.000
_cell.angle_alpha   90.00
_cell.angle_beta   90.00
_cell.angle_gamma   90.00
#
_symmetry.space_group_name_H-M   'P 1'
#
loop_
_entity.id
_entity.type
_entity.pdbx_description
1 polymer ?
#
loop_
_entity_poly.entity_id
_entity_poly.type
_entity_poly.pdbx_seq_one_letter_code
_entity_poly.pdbx_strand_id
1 'polypeptide(L)'
;MGDIWLLLVAAVLVFLAGLFSAADAALGGFSHARAEELAAEGRAGSKRLLHILDDPPRYLNTALLLRLLCEISAIVLVALWIHDLYAGDFWPAYLTAIGSMLLISFVVIGVAPRTLGRQHDATVALVSASPLSFVTSVLGPIPQLLILLGNALTPGKGFREGPFSTETELRELVDLAEASAVIESGERRMIHSVFELGDTTTREVMVPRTDVVYIERHKNLRQTMSLFLRSGFSRVPVIDDNLDHVVGIAYLKDIVRRDFEQPDVEFTQRVDEIMRPVHWVPESKPVDSLLTELQARRQHIAVVIDEYGGTAGIVTIEDVLEEIVGEITDEYDEDEIEVEVVDEATYRLSSRFPVDDLDEVVGVDVDDEEVDSVGGLMAKHLGRVPIPGSVVECHGLRFEAERLTGRRNKIGTVLVSRVVEHPDPHQEDHPDD
;
A
#
# COMPACT_ATOMS: atom_id res chain seq x y z
N MET A 1 -49.80 29.60 27.43
CA MET A 1 -48.86 29.31 28.55
C MET A 1 -48.34 27.87 28.52
N GLY A 2 -48.93 26.96 27.72
CA GLY A 2 -48.56 25.54 27.65
C GLY A 2 -47.28 25.23 26.85
N ASP A 3 -46.75 26.17 26.05
CA ASP A 3 -45.72 25.85 25.05
C ASP A 3 -44.37 26.53 25.32
N ILE A 4 -44.26 27.29 26.42
CA ILE A 4 -43.01 27.96 26.81
C ILE A 4 -41.92 26.95 27.19
N TRP A 5 -42.31 25.78 27.71
CA TRP A 5 -41.35 24.73 28.04
C TRP A 5 -40.67 24.14 26.79
N LEU A 6 -41.35 24.12 25.63
CA LEU A 6 -40.76 23.67 24.36
C LEU A 6 -39.59 24.55 23.96
N LEU A 7 -39.75 25.88 24.10
CA LEU A 7 -38.68 26.85 23.84
C LEU A 7 -37.54 26.73 24.84
N LEU A 8 -37.83 26.45 26.11
CA LEU A 8 -36.80 26.24 27.13
C LEU A 8 -35.97 24.99 26.80
N VAL A 9 -36.64 23.88 26.48
CA VAL A 9 -35.97 22.63 26.08
C VAL A 9 -35.16 22.84 24.79
N ALA A 10 -35.72 23.51 23.79
CA ALA A 10 -35.01 23.83 22.56
C ALA A 10 -33.76 24.70 22.82
N ALA A 11 -33.86 25.71 23.69
CA ALA A 11 -32.73 26.56 24.05
C ALA A 11 -31.60 25.77 24.74
N VAL A 12 -31.95 24.83 25.63
CA VAL A 12 -30.98 23.93 26.26
C VAL A 12 -30.33 23.02 25.22
N LEU A 13 -31.10 22.46 24.28
CA LEU A 13 -30.59 21.61 23.21
C LEU A 13 -29.65 22.36 22.27
N VAL A 14 -29.99 23.59 21.89
CA VAL A 14 -29.12 24.46 21.07
C VAL A 14 -27.82 24.76 21.80
N PHE A 15 -27.88 25.05 23.11
CA PHE A 15 -26.68 25.28 23.92
C PHE A 15 -25.79 24.02 24.00
N LEU A 16 -26.38 22.85 24.22
CA LEU A 16 -25.67 21.57 24.22
C LEU A 16 -25.05 21.26 22.85
N ALA A 17 -25.79 21.48 21.75
CA ALA A 17 -25.26 21.33 20.39
C ALA A 17 -24.07 22.26 20.14
N GLY A 18 -24.13 23.51 20.63
CA GLY A 18 -23.01 24.44 20.61
C GLY A 18 -21.80 23.93 21.40
N LEU A 19 -22.00 23.36 22.59
CA LEU A 19 -20.92 22.78 23.39
C LEU A 19 -20.24 21.60 22.67
N PHE A 20 -21.01 20.71 22.03
CA PHE A 20 -20.46 19.64 21.20
C PHE A 20 -19.71 20.18 19.99
N SER A 21 -20.21 21.24 19.34
CA SER A 21 -19.52 21.88 18.23
C SER A 21 -18.22 22.59 18.65
N ALA A 22 -18.14 23.11 19.87
CA ALA A 22 -16.92 23.69 20.42
C ALA A 22 -15.90 22.59 20.76
N ALA A 23 -16.36 21.48 21.33
CA ALA A 23 -15.52 20.31 21.63
C ALA A 23 -14.94 19.69 20.36
N ASP A 24 -15.77 19.52 19.33
CA ASP A 24 -15.37 19.07 17.98
C ASP A 24 -14.26 19.95 17.40
N ALA A 25 -14.47 21.27 17.40
CA ALA A 25 -13.49 22.21 16.87
C ALA A 25 -12.19 22.30 17.68
N ALA A 26 -12.26 22.07 18.99
CA ALA A 26 -11.09 22.05 19.87
C ALA A 26 -10.28 20.74 19.71
N LEU A 27 -10.96 19.59 19.64
CA LEU A 27 -10.34 18.27 19.52
C LEU A 27 -9.76 18.03 18.12
N GLY A 28 -10.45 18.47 17.06
CA GLY A 28 -10.00 18.27 15.68
C GLY A 28 -8.68 18.96 15.33
N GLY A 29 -8.29 19.99 16.08
CA GLY A 29 -7.01 20.69 15.90
C GLY A 29 -5.96 20.41 16.96
N PHE A 30 -6.24 19.54 17.94
CA PHE A 30 -5.36 19.37 19.10
C PHE A 30 -4.23 18.37 18.82
N SER A 31 -2.97 18.78 19.04
CA SER A 31 -1.83 17.88 18.81
C SER A 31 -1.60 16.91 19.96
N HIS A 32 -1.21 15.67 19.63
CA HIS A 32 -0.91 14.62 20.61
C HIS A 32 0.23 15.05 21.57
N ALA A 33 1.31 15.62 21.02
CA ALA A 33 2.42 16.16 21.81
C ALA A 33 2.00 17.22 22.84
N ARG A 34 1.03 18.09 22.51
CA ARG A 34 0.54 19.11 23.44
C ARG A 34 -0.31 18.49 24.56
N ALA A 35 -1.04 17.42 24.26
CA ALA A 35 -1.80 16.68 25.27
C ALA A 35 -0.88 15.92 26.24
N GLU A 36 0.23 15.37 25.75
CA GLU A 36 1.26 14.74 26.59
C GLU A 36 1.89 15.75 27.55
N GLU A 37 2.20 16.96 27.07
CA GLU A 37 2.71 18.05 27.90
C GLU A 37 1.72 18.42 29.02
N LEU A 38 0.42 18.57 28.70
CA LEU A 38 -0.63 18.83 29.69
C LEU A 38 -0.82 17.68 30.69
N ALA A 39 -0.55 16.44 30.27
CA ALA A 39 -0.57 15.28 31.15
C ALA A 39 0.64 15.24 32.09
N ALA A 40 1.83 15.61 31.59
CA ALA A 40 3.03 15.77 32.39
C ALA A 40 2.89 16.90 33.43
N GLU A 41 2.17 17.98 33.09
CA GLU A 41 1.79 19.06 34.02
C GLU A 41 0.75 18.62 35.08
N GLY A 42 0.17 17.43 34.97
CA GLY A 42 -0.83 16.91 35.92
C GLY A 42 -2.19 17.60 35.82
N ARG A 43 -2.53 18.21 34.67
CA ARG A 43 -3.82 18.87 34.46
C ARG A 43 -4.98 17.86 34.54
N ALA A 44 -6.06 18.23 35.21
CA ALA A 44 -7.25 17.38 35.27
C ALA A 44 -7.85 17.17 33.87
N GLY A 45 -8.23 15.92 33.54
CA GLY A 45 -8.78 15.57 32.22
C GLY A 45 -7.75 15.19 31.16
N SER A 46 -6.46 15.52 31.36
CA SER A 46 -5.38 15.26 30.40
C SER A 46 -5.22 13.78 30.01
N LYS A 47 -5.29 12.86 30.97
CA LYS A 47 -5.23 11.41 30.69
C LYS A 47 -6.37 10.91 29.81
N ARG A 48 -7.57 11.49 29.97
CA ARG A 48 -8.73 11.15 29.13
C ARG A 48 -8.61 11.79 27.76
N LEU A 49 -8.09 13.00 27.69
CA LEU A 49 -7.79 13.66 26.43
C LEU A 49 -6.78 12.87 25.61
N LEU A 50 -5.70 12.37 26.22
CA LEU A 50 -4.75 11.46 25.54
C LEU A 50 -5.45 10.23 24.98
N HIS A 51 -6.28 9.56 25.79
CA HIS A 51 -7.02 8.40 25.32
C HIS A 51 -7.98 8.73 24.16
N ILE A 52 -8.57 9.93 24.15
CA ILE A 52 -9.40 10.41 23.03
C ILE A 52 -8.54 10.61 21.78
N LEU A 53 -7.33 11.15 21.93
CA LEU A 53 -6.41 11.42 20.82
C LEU A 53 -5.74 10.16 20.27
N ASP A 54 -5.80 9.03 20.97
CA ASP A 54 -5.34 7.74 20.46
C ASP A 54 -6.32 7.14 19.41
N ASP A 55 -7.61 7.51 19.46
CA ASP A 55 -8.63 7.16 18.45
C ASP A 55 -9.61 8.35 18.25
N PRO A 56 -9.14 9.48 17.68
CA PRO A 56 -9.96 10.68 17.52
C PRO A 56 -11.26 10.45 16.74
N PRO A 57 -11.27 9.70 15.61
CA PRO A 57 -12.48 9.50 14.80
C PRO A 57 -13.66 8.97 15.62
N ARG A 58 -13.44 8.01 16.53
CA ARG A 58 -14.51 7.43 17.35
C ARG A 58 -15.21 8.47 18.23
N TYR A 59 -14.45 9.36 18.85
CA TYR A 59 -14.99 10.38 19.76
C TYR A 59 -15.57 11.56 18.99
N LEU A 60 -14.91 12.01 17.91
CA LEU A 60 -15.40 13.09 17.04
C LEU A 60 -16.72 12.70 16.37
N ASN A 61 -16.82 11.49 15.82
CA ASN A 61 -18.07 11.00 15.22
C ASN A 61 -19.21 10.89 16.24
N THR A 62 -18.90 10.56 17.50
CA THR A 62 -19.90 10.57 18.58
C THR A 62 -20.35 11.99 18.92
N ALA A 63 -19.41 12.95 19.01
CA ALA A 63 -19.73 14.35 19.25
C ALA A 63 -20.59 14.94 18.13
N LEU A 64 -20.27 14.61 16.87
CA LEU A 64 -21.03 14.99 15.69
C LEU A 64 -22.45 14.41 15.74
N LEU A 65 -22.61 13.13 16.04
CA LEU A 65 -23.92 12.49 16.18
C LEU A 65 -24.76 13.20 17.25
N LEU A 66 -24.18 13.47 18.42
CA LEU A 66 -24.90 14.08 19.53
C LEU A 66 -25.26 15.54 19.25
N ARG A 67 -24.38 16.28 18.57
CA ARG A 67 -24.69 17.61 18.04
C ARG A 67 -25.88 17.56 17.09
N LEU A 68 -25.87 16.67 16.09
CA LEU A 68 -26.97 16.53 15.13
C LEU A 68 -28.28 16.16 15.82
N LEU A 69 -28.23 15.25 16.80
CA LEU A 69 -29.41 14.86 17.58
C LEU A 69 -30.01 16.07 18.31
N CYS A 70 -29.19 16.85 19.00
CA CYS A 70 -29.63 18.05 19.71
C CYS A 70 -30.14 19.13 18.75
N GLU A 71 -29.44 19.36 17.64
CA GLU A 71 -29.80 20.37 16.64
C GLU A 71 -31.13 20.03 15.96
N ILE A 72 -31.30 18.81 15.45
CA ILE A 72 -32.55 18.37 14.81
C ILE A 72 -33.71 18.40 15.81
N SER A 73 -33.49 17.94 17.04
CA SER A 73 -34.53 17.98 18.09
C SER A 73 -34.96 19.41 18.39
N ALA A 74 -34.01 20.35 18.49
CA ALA A 74 -34.33 21.77 18.70
C ALA A 74 -35.11 22.37 17.52
N ILE A 75 -34.70 22.07 16.28
CA ILE A 75 -35.40 22.52 15.06
C ILE A 75 -36.85 22.04 15.08
N VAL A 76 -37.09 20.77 15.40
CA VAL A 76 -38.44 20.20 15.46
C VAL A 76 -39.29 20.88 16.54
N LEU A 77 -38.74 21.09 17.75
CA LEU A 77 -39.47 21.74 18.85
C LEU A 77 -39.83 23.20 18.53
N VAL A 78 -38.91 23.96 17.92
CA VAL A 78 -39.16 25.34 17.51
C VAL A 78 -40.16 25.39 16.36
N ALA A 79 -40.08 24.47 15.39
CA ALA A 79 -41.03 24.40 14.29
C ALA A 79 -42.46 24.11 14.78
N LEU A 80 -42.63 23.18 15.74
CA LEU A 80 -43.94 22.91 16.37
C LEU A 80 -44.49 24.15 17.07
N TRP A 81 -43.65 24.84 17.85
CA TRP A 81 -44.06 26.06 18.55
C TRP A 81 -44.49 27.18 17.58
N ILE A 82 -43.76 27.37 16.48
CA ILE A 82 -44.10 28.38 15.46
C ILE A 82 -45.37 27.99 14.69
N HIS A 83 -45.58 26.70 14.44
CA HIS A 83 -46.79 26.22 13.78
C HIS A 83 -48.05 26.57 14.58
N ASP A 84 -48.02 26.37 15.90
CA ASP A 84 -49.11 26.73 16.80
C ASP A 84 -49.31 28.27 16.88
N LEU A 85 -48.22 29.05 16.79
CA LEU A 85 -48.28 30.51 16.81
C LEU A 85 -48.98 31.10 15.57
N TYR A 86 -48.80 30.49 14.41
CA TYR A 86 -49.43 30.89 13.15
C TYR A 86 -50.80 30.22 12.92
N ALA A 87 -51.39 29.61 13.96
CA ALA A 87 -52.68 28.93 13.89
C ALA A 87 -52.78 27.88 12.76
N GLY A 88 -51.66 27.26 12.39
CA GLY A 88 -51.61 26.21 11.38
C GLY A 88 -51.41 26.67 9.92
N ASP A 89 -51.22 27.97 9.66
CA ASP A 89 -50.90 28.45 8.30
C ASP A 89 -49.55 27.92 7.82
N PHE A 90 -49.58 27.02 6.83
CA PHE A 90 -48.42 26.26 6.38
C PHE A 90 -47.25 27.16 5.95
N TRP A 91 -47.43 27.98 4.92
CA TRP A 91 -46.34 28.77 4.32
C TRP A 91 -45.64 29.74 5.28
N PRO A 92 -46.34 30.63 6.01
CA PRO A 92 -45.66 31.59 6.88
C PRO A 92 -45.03 30.91 8.11
N ALA A 93 -45.62 29.84 8.65
CA ALA A 93 -45.05 29.10 9.78
C ALA A 93 -43.72 28.42 9.41
N TYR A 94 -43.67 27.68 8.30
CA TYR A 94 -42.44 26.98 7.90
C TYR A 94 -41.34 27.95 7.45
N LEU A 95 -41.67 29.03 6.73
CA LEU A 95 -40.67 30.02 6.32
C LEU A 95 -40.04 30.73 7.53
N THR A 96 -40.83 31.08 8.53
CA THR A 96 -40.33 31.72 9.75
C THR A 96 -39.54 30.75 10.63
N ALA A 97 -39.96 29.48 10.74
CA ALA A 97 -39.20 28.45 11.42
C ALA A 97 -37.84 28.17 10.76
N ILE A 98 -37.81 27.99 9.43
CA ILE A 98 -36.57 27.78 8.68
C ILE A 98 -35.64 28.98 8.83
N GLY A 99 -36.15 30.21 8.61
CA GLY A 99 -35.33 31.42 8.70
C GLY A 99 -34.76 31.66 10.09
N SER A 100 -35.57 31.49 11.15
CA SER A 100 -35.12 31.66 12.53
C SER A 100 -34.13 30.57 12.96
N MET A 101 -34.42 29.31 12.69
CA MET A 101 -33.51 28.21 13.04
C MET A 101 -32.22 28.24 12.23
N LEU A 102 -32.25 28.65 10.96
CA LEU A 102 -31.03 28.85 10.18
C LEU A 102 -30.13 29.90 10.82
N LEU A 103 -30.70 31.04 11.24
CA LEU A 103 -29.93 32.09 11.92
C LEU A 103 -29.37 31.60 13.27
N ILE A 104 -30.20 30.94 14.08
CA ILE A 104 -29.80 30.42 15.40
C ILE A 104 -28.74 29.34 15.26
N SER A 105 -28.95 28.33 14.40
CA SER A 105 -27.98 27.27 14.15
C SER A 105 -26.67 27.85 13.60
N PHE A 106 -26.71 28.77 12.65
CA PHE A 106 -25.50 29.35 12.08
C PHE A 106 -24.66 30.10 13.14
N VAL A 107 -25.30 30.90 13.99
CA VAL A 107 -24.59 31.72 14.98
C VAL A 107 -24.23 30.91 16.24
N VAL A 108 -25.22 30.24 16.85
CA VAL A 108 -25.13 29.64 18.19
C VAL A 108 -24.57 28.23 18.17
N ILE A 109 -24.69 27.49 17.05
CA ILE A 109 -24.11 26.15 16.90
C ILE A 109 -22.88 26.20 15.98
N GLY A 110 -22.95 26.94 14.87
CA GLY A 110 -21.92 27.01 13.85
C GLY A 110 -20.73 27.88 14.20
N VAL A 111 -20.87 29.21 14.12
CA VAL A 111 -19.73 30.13 14.13
C VAL A 111 -19.21 30.38 15.55
N ALA A 112 -20.08 30.77 16.50
CA ALA A 112 -19.63 31.23 17.81
C ALA A 112 -18.93 30.12 18.63
N PRO A 113 -19.50 28.90 18.77
CA PRO A 113 -18.85 27.86 19.56
C PRO A 113 -17.59 27.31 18.89
N ARG A 114 -17.57 27.16 17.56
CA ARG A 114 -16.36 26.71 16.85
C ARG A 114 -15.20 27.70 16.99
N THR A 115 -15.51 28.99 16.94
CA THR A 115 -14.50 30.04 17.16
C THR A 115 -13.96 29.98 18.59
N LEU A 116 -14.84 29.84 19.59
CA LEU A 116 -14.43 29.69 20.99
C LEU A 116 -13.63 28.41 21.23
N GLY A 117 -14.04 27.30 20.63
CA GLY A 117 -13.35 26.00 20.69
C GLY A 117 -11.93 26.08 20.15
N ARG A 118 -11.72 26.80 19.03
CA ARG A 118 -10.38 27.00 18.47
C ARG A 118 -9.52 28.00 19.23
N GLN A 119 -10.10 29.07 19.76
CA GLN A 119 -9.35 30.07 20.54
C GLN A 119 -8.93 29.56 21.92
N HIS A 120 -9.71 28.66 22.51
CA HIS A 120 -9.48 28.11 23.86
C HIS A 120 -9.38 26.58 23.83
N ASP A 121 -8.67 26.07 22.84
CA ASP A 121 -8.52 24.64 22.52
C ASP A 121 -8.19 23.77 23.75
N ALA A 122 -7.19 24.13 24.54
CA ALA A 122 -6.72 23.34 25.68
C ALA A 122 -7.77 23.26 26.80
N THR A 123 -8.47 24.36 27.07
CA THR A 123 -9.48 24.37 28.15
C THR A 123 -10.72 23.60 27.71
N VAL A 124 -11.18 23.84 26.47
CA VAL A 124 -12.37 23.20 25.93
C VAL A 124 -12.13 21.69 25.78
N ALA A 125 -10.97 21.27 25.27
CA ALA A 125 -10.60 19.87 25.11
C ALA A 125 -10.49 19.13 26.46
N LEU A 126 -9.86 19.73 27.48
CA LEU A 126 -9.74 19.09 28.81
C LEU A 126 -11.10 18.94 29.51
N VAL A 127 -11.96 19.95 29.41
CA VAL A 127 -13.29 19.94 30.03
C VAL A 127 -14.23 18.99 29.29
N SER A 128 -14.17 18.97 27.96
CA SER A 128 -15.03 18.11 27.13
C SER A 128 -14.59 16.64 27.13
N ALA A 129 -13.31 16.35 27.43
CA ALA A 129 -12.78 14.99 27.42
C ALA A 129 -13.57 14.04 28.34
N SER A 130 -13.89 14.44 29.57
CA SER A 130 -14.57 13.54 30.51
C SER A 130 -16.03 13.24 30.14
N PRO A 131 -16.89 14.23 29.83
CA PRO A 131 -18.23 13.96 29.34
C PRO A 131 -18.24 13.15 28.05
N LEU A 132 -17.36 13.49 27.10
CA LEU A 132 -17.33 12.84 25.79
C LEU A 132 -16.90 11.38 25.92
N SER A 133 -15.87 11.05 26.70
CA SER A 133 -15.47 9.66 26.93
C SER A 133 -16.61 8.81 27.52
N PHE A 134 -17.36 9.36 28.48
CA PHE A 134 -18.50 8.67 29.06
C PHE A 134 -19.60 8.40 28.03
N VAL A 135 -19.99 9.43 27.27
CA VAL A 135 -21.02 9.35 26.23
C VAL A 135 -20.61 8.38 25.13
N THR A 136 -19.37 8.45 24.63
CA THR A 136 -18.83 7.53 23.61
C THR A 136 -18.72 6.10 24.12
N SER A 137 -18.56 5.88 25.42
CA SER A 137 -18.57 4.51 25.97
C SER A 137 -19.96 3.86 25.87
N VAL A 138 -21.03 4.66 25.94
CA VAL A 138 -22.42 4.19 25.87
C VAL A 138 -22.92 4.16 24.43
N LEU A 139 -22.68 5.23 23.66
CA LEU A 139 -23.19 5.43 22.30
C LEU A 139 -22.20 5.00 21.21
N GLY A 140 -20.98 4.59 21.56
CA GLY A 140 -19.91 4.23 20.62
C GLY A 140 -20.28 3.25 19.49
N PRO A 141 -21.13 2.22 19.67
CA PRO A 141 -21.48 1.34 18.56
C PRO A 141 -22.40 1.99 17.52
N ILE A 142 -23.10 3.08 17.85
CA ILE A 142 -24.10 3.70 16.96
C ILE A 142 -23.43 4.47 15.79
N PRO A 143 -22.45 5.38 16.01
CA PRO A 143 -21.73 6.01 14.92
C PRO A 143 -21.07 5.01 13.96
N GLN A 144 -20.48 3.93 14.50
CA GLN A 144 -19.85 2.88 13.69
C GLN A 144 -20.85 2.16 12.79
N LEU A 145 -22.05 1.85 13.31
CA LEU A 145 -23.13 1.27 12.51
C LEU A 145 -23.59 2.21 11.39
N LEU A 146 -23.69 3.51 11.67
CA LEU A 146 -24.07 4.51 10.67
C LEU A 146 -22.99 4.69 9.58
N ILE A 147 -21.71 4.61 9.95
CA ILE A 147 -20.59 4.63 9.00
C ILE A 147 -20.61 3.37 8.12
N LEU A 148 -20.89 2.20 8.70
CA LEU A 148 -21.05 0.95 7.94
C LEU A 148 -22.19 1.06 6.92
N LEU A 149 -23.33 1.65 7.31
CA LEU A 149 -24.45 1.94 6.41
C LEU A 149 -24.06 2.93 5.30
N GLY A 150 -23.31 3.98 5.61
CA GLY A 150 -22.80 4.94 4.63
C GLY A 150 -21.83 4.32 3.63
N ASN A 151 -20.91 3.47 4.11
CA ASN A 151 -19.96 2.74 3.28
C ASN A 151 -20.65 1.69 2.39
N ALA A 152 -21.76 1.09 2.84
CA ALA A 152 -22.55 0.17 2.02
C ALA A 152 -23.30 0.86 0.87
N LEU A 153 -23.62 2.16 1.01
CA LEU A 153 -24.33 2.94 0.01
C LEU A 153 -23.39 3.60 -1.02
N THR A 154 -22.10 3.71 -0.70
CA THR A 154 -21.10 4.38 -1.53
C THR A 154 -20.25 3.33 -2.28
N PRO A 155 -20.10 3.40 -3.62
CA PRO A 155 -19.21 2.48 -4.34
C PRO A 155 -17.74 2.76 -4.01
N GLY A 156 -16.99 1.74 -3.58
CA GLY A 156 -15.52 1.83 -3.36
C GLY A 156 -15.04 1.20 -2.05
N LYS A 157 -13.73 1.28 -1.79
CA LYS A 157 -13.14 0.99 -0.47
C LYS A 157 -13.49 2.18 0.44
N GLY A 158 -14.56 2.09 1.21
CA GLY A 158 -14.94 3.15 2.16
C GLY A 158 -13.82 3.42 3.19
N PHE A 159 -13.79 4.62 3.76
CA PHE A 159 -12.80 4.99 4.78
C PHE A 159 -13.05 4.20 6.08
N ARG A 160 -12.04 3.47 6.57
CA ARG A 160 -12.13 2.64 7.80
C ARG A 160 -12.53 3.47 9.03
N GLU A 161 -12.11 4.73 9.07
CA GLU A 161 -12.37 5.68 10.16
C GLU A 161 -13.50 6.68 9.84
N GLY A 162 -14.11 6.56 8.66
CA GLY A 162 -15.10 7.51 8.13
C GLY A 162 -14.48 8.72 7.42
N PRO A 163 -15.30 9.56 6.75
CA PRO A 163 -14.85 10.67 5.89
C PRO A 163 -14.31 11.89 6.66
N PHE A 164 -14.17 11.80 7.98
CA PHE A 164 -13.77 12.91 8.84
C PHE A 164 -12.43 12.66 9.56
N SER A 165 -11.62 11.71 9.07
CA SER A 165 -10.27 11.52 9.59
C SER A 165 -9.35 12.65 9.15
N THR A 166 -8.39 13.01 10.00
CA THR A 166 -7.33 14.00 9.68
C THR A 166 -6.53 13.61 8.43
N GLU A 167 -6.38 12.32 8.17
CA GLU A 167 -5.74 11.82 6.94
C GLU A 167 -6.56 12.16 5.70
N THR A 168 -7.89 12.03 5.76
CA THR A 168 -8.78 12.39 4.64
C THR A 168 -8.71 13.89 4.35
N GLU A 169 -8.75 14.73 5.40
CA GLU A 169 -8.61 16.19 5.25
C GLU A 169 -7.23 16.57 4.65
N LEU A 170 -6.16 15.90 5.08
CA LEU A 170 -4.82 16.11 4.52
C LEU A 170 -4.73 15.68 3.04
N ARG A 171 -5.35 14.55 2.70
CA ARG A 171 -5.43 14.05 1.32
C ARG A 171 -6.21 15.02 0.41
N GLU A 172 -7.33 15.56 0.90
CA GLU A 172 -8.10 16.60 0.21
C GLU A 172 -7.29 17.89 -0.01
N LEU A 173 -6.47 18.30 0.96
CA LEU A 173 -5.58 19.45 0.81
C LEU A 173 -4.51 19.23 -0.28
N VAL A 174 -3.97 18.02 -0.38
CA VAL A 174 -3.03 17.63 -1.44
C VAL A 174 -3.71 17.64 -2.81
N ASP A 175 -4.93 17.12 -2.90
CA ASP A 175 -5.72 17.13 -4.14
C ASP A 175 -6.07 18.58 -4.56
N LEU A 176 -6.38 19.46 -3.61
CA LEU A 176 -6.58 20.89 -3.86
C LEU A 176 -5.29 21.58 -4.32
N ALA A 177 -4.13 21.18 -3.79
CA ALA A 177 -2.83 21.69 -4.20
C ALA A 177 -2.49 21.31 -5.66
N GLU A 178 -2.82 20.09 -6.10
CA GLU A 178 -2.69 19.70 -7.51
C GLU A 178 -3.65 20.50 -8.40
N ALA A 179 -4.93 20.61 -7.99
CA ALA A 179 -5.93 21.35 -8.76
C ALA A 179 -5.61 22.85 -8.89
N SER A 180 -4.87 23.41 -7.94
CA SER A 180 -4.34 24.78 -7.97
C SER A 180 -2.95 24.90 -8.63
N ALA A 181 -2.44 23.81 -9.21
CA ALA A 181 -1.14 23.71 -9.86
C ALA A 181 0.04 24.12 -8.98
N VAL A 182 -0.09 23.95 -7.65
CA VAL A 182 0.98 24.16 -6.68
C VAL A 182 1.94 22.97 -6.65
N ILE A 183 1.42 21.77 -6.91
CA ILE A 183 2.19 20.53 -7.03
C ILE A 183 1.91 19.85 -8.36
N GLU A 184 2.87 19.09 -8.86
CA GLU A 184 2.73 18.30 -10.07
C GLU A 184 2.00 16.97 -9.80
N SER A 185 1.42 16.38 -10.84
CA SER A 185 0.68 15.10 -10.70
C SER A 185 1.56 13.95 -10.20
N GLY A 186 2.87 13.96 -10.50
CA GLY A 186 3.83 12.99 -9.99
C GLY A 186 4.05 13.12 -8.48
N GLU A 187 4.20 14.35 -8.00
CA GLU A 187 4.34 14.65 -6.57
C GLU A 187 3.09 14.25 -5.80
N ARG A 188 1.89 14.53 -6.36
CA ARG A 188 0.63 14.05 -5.78
C ARG A 188 0.63 12.53 -5.64
N ARG A 189 0.99 11.79 -6.70
CA ARG A 189 1.02 10.33 -6.66
C ARG A 189 1.94 9.82 -5.57
N MET A 190 3.16 10.36 -5.48
CA MET A 190 4.11 9.98 -4.43
C MET A 190 3.54 10.22 -3.03
N ILE A 191 2.90 11.38 -2.79
CA ILE A 191 2.30 11.70 -1.49
C ILE A 191 1.16 10.71 -1.16
N HIS A 192 0.31 10.37 -2.13
CA HIS A 192 -0.74 9.37 -1.93
C HIS A 192 -0.17 7.98 -1.61
N SER A 193 0.88 7.55 -2.32
CA SER A 193 1.57 6.28 -2.05
C SER A 193 2.16 6.22 -0.64
N VAL A 194 2.66 7.34 -0.10
CA VAL A 194 3.16 7.39 1.29
C VAL A 194 2.06 7.09 2.29
N PHE A 195 0.83 7.59 2.07
CA PHE A 195 -0.30 7.28 2.94
C PHE A 195 -0.71 5.80 2.84
N GLU A 196 -0.66 5.22 1.64
CA GLU A 196 -1.03 3.82 1.41
C GLU A 196 -0.01 2.84 2.01
N LEU A 197 1.26 3.24 2.13
CA LEU A 197 2.36 2.40 2.64
C LEU A 197 2.10 1.80 4.02
N GLY A 198 1.33 2.48 4.87
CA GLY A 198 0.97 2.00 6.22
C GLY A 198 -0.06 0.88 6.21
N ASP A 199 -0.90 0.81 5.17
CA ASP A 199 -1.90 -0.25 4.98
C ASP A 199 -1.35 -1.41 4.13
N THR A 200 -0.30 -1.17 3.33
CA THR A 200 0.34 -2.19 2.50
C THR A 200 1.12 -3.19 3.36
N THR A 201 0.92 -4.48 3.09
CA THR A 201 1.63 -5.57 3.77
C THR A 201 2.90 -5.98 3.02
N THR A 202 3.88 -6.54 3.72
CA THR A 202 5.13 -7.06 3.12
C THR A 202 4.84 -8.07 2.01
N ARG A 203 3.78 -8.87 2.15
CA ARG A 203 3.30 -9.80 1.12
C ARG A 203 3.01 -9.15 -0.23
N GLU A 204 2.51 -7.92 -0.24
CA GLU A 204 2.10 -7.22 -1.47
C GLU A 204 3.30 -6.71 -2.27
N VAL A 205 4.39 -6.37 -1.58
CA VAL A 205 5.60 -5.79 -2.17
C VAL A 205 6.73 -6.79 -2.38
N MET A 206 6.67 -7.96 -1.74
CA MET A 206 7.74 -8.95 -1.85
C MET A 206 7.85 -9.54 -3.26
N VAL A 207 9.07 -9.95 -3.62
CA VAL A 207 9.32 -10.88 -4.71
C VAL A 207 8.85 -12.27 -4.25
N PRO A 208 7.81 -12.84 -4.88
CA PRO A 208 7.23 -14.11 -4.44
C PRO A 208 8.24 -15.24 -4.63
N ARG A 209 8.10 -16.32 -3.85
CA ARG A 209 8.98 -17.51 -3.87
C ARG A 209 9.31 -18.02 -5.28
N THR A 210 8.33 -18.06 -6.17
CA THR A 210 8.50 -18.51 -7.56
C THR A 210 9.49 -17.66 -8.32
N ASP A 211 9.57 -16.38 -7.95
CA ASP A 211 10.32 -15.34 -8.65
C ASP A 211 11.73 -15.13 -8.05
N VAL A 212 12.09 -15.88 -7.01
CA VAL A 212 13.36 -15.73 -6.30
C VAL A 212 14.50 -16.40 -7.06
N VAL A 213 15.50 -15.61 -7.46
CA VAL A 213 16.79 -16.12 -7.94
C VAL A 213 17.70 -16.43 -6.74
N TYR A 214 18.15 -17.68 -6.64
CA TYR A 214 18.95 -18.18 -5.52
C TYR A 214 20.19 -18.95 -5.99
N ILE A 215 21.09 -19.24 -5.04
CA ILE A 215 22.26 -20.11 -5.26
C ILE A 215 22.40 -21.17 -4.17
N GLU A 216 22.85 -22.35 -4.55
CA GLU A 216 23.11 -23.45 -3.61
C GLU A 216 24.42 -23.21 -2.84
N ARG A 217 24.42 -23.50 -1.54
CA ARG A 217 25.53 -23.23 -0.61
C ARG A 217 26.89 -23.82 -1.02
N HIS A 218 26.86 -24.90 -1.79
CA HIS A 218 28.05 -25.66 -2.16
C HIS A 218 28.70 -25.16 -3.46
N LYS A 219 28.10 -24.16 -4.15
CA LYS A 219 28.68 -23.54 -5.34
C LYS A 219 29.91 -22.71 -4.99
N ASN A 220 30.82 -22.61 -5.94
CA ASN A 220 32.02 -21.80 -5.79
C ASN A 220 31.77 -20.32 -6.12
N LEU A 221 32.75 -19.47 -5.80
CA LEU A 221 32.64 -18.03 -6.03
C LEU A 221 32.51 -17.67 -7.51
N ARG A 222 33.15 -18.42 -8.42
CA ARG A 222 33.04 -18.20 -9.86
C ARG A 222 31.62 -18.41 -10.38
N GLN A 223 30.96 -19.49 -9.95
CA GLN A 223 29.56 -19.76 -10.28
C GLN A 223 28.64 -18.67 -9.71
N THR A 224 28.92 -18.22 -8.49
CA THR A 224 28.16 -17.14 -7.86
C THR A 224 28.33 -15.81 -8.58
N MET A 225 29.56 -15.49 -9.00
CA MET A 225 29.86 -14.30 -9.79
C MET A 225 29.16 -14.36 -11.14
N SER A 226 29.18 -15.52 -11.81
CA SER A 226 28.46 -15.72 -13.07
C SER A 226 26.95 -15.50 -12.90
N LEU A 227 26.36 -15.95 -11.78
CA LEU A 227 24.96 -15.67 -11.48
C LEU A 227 24.70 -14.17 -11.32
N PHE A 228 25.52 -13.45 -10.56
CA PHE A 228 25.36 -12.00 -10.40
C PHE A 228 25.49 -11.24 -11.71
N LEU A 229 26.51 -11.56 -12.51
CA LEU A 229 26.75 -10.87 -13.78
C LEU A 229 25.63 -11.12 -14.80
N ARG A 230 25.04 -12.32 -14.80
CA ARG A 230 23.91 -12.65 -15.69
C ARG A 230 22.59 -12.08 -15.21
N SER A 231 22.34 -12.11 -13.90
CA SER A 231 21.05 -11.70 -13.33
C SER A 231 20.97 -10.21 -13.02
N GLY A 232 22.09 -9.48 -13.00
CA GLY A 232 22.14 -8.06 -12.63
C GLY A 232 21.91 -7.79 -11.14
N PHE A 233 21.62 -8.80 -10.33
CA PHE A 233 21.37 -8.61 -8.90
C PHE A 233 22.66 -8.30 -8.14
N SER A 234 22.52 -7.51 -7.06
CA SER A 234 23.63 -7.27 -6.12
C SER A 234 23.64 -8.24 -4.94
N ARG A 235 22.52 -8.92 -4.69
CA ARG A 235 22.29 -9.79 -3.52
C ARG A 235 21.41 -10.97 -3.94
N VAL A 236 21.76 -12.18 -3.52
CA VAL A 236 20.95 -13.38 -3.77
C VAL A 236 20.92 -14.28 -2.53
N PRO A 237 19.78 -14.93 -2.23
CA PRO A 237 19.70 -15.94 -1.18
C PRO A 237 20.59 -17.15 -1.47
N VAL A 238 21.25 -17.64 -0.43
CA VAL A 238 21.99 -18.90 -0.43
C VAL A 238 21.14 -19.96 0.26
N ILE A 239 20.84 -21.04 -0.45
CA ILE A 239 20.01 -22.14 0.05
C ILE A 239 20.85 -23.39 0.33
N ASP A 240 20.33 -24.27 1.19
CA ASP A 240 20.88 -25.63 1.33
C ASP A 240 20.36 -26.52 0.20
N ASP A 241 19.26 -27.23 0.43
CA ASP A 241 18.61 -28.11 -0.55
C ASP A 241 17.42 -27.45 -1.26
N ASN A 242 16.71 -26.55 -0.58
CA ASN A 242 15.51 -25.91 -1.09
C ASN A 242 15.35 -24.47 -0.56
N LEU A 243 14.43 -23.72 -1.17
CA LEU A 243 14.11 -22.34 -0.78
C LEU A 243 13.54 -22.22 0.64
N ASP A 244 13.03 -23.27 1.26
CA ASP A 244 12.60 -23.25 2.67
C ASP A 244 13.78 -23.15 3.63
N HIS A 245 14.98 -23.57 3.19
CA HIS A 245 16.19 -23.55 3.98
C HIS A 245 17.19 -22.54 3.42
N VAL A 246 16.89 -21.24 3.60
CA VAL A 246 17.83 -20.17 3.32
C VAL A 246 18.86 -20.08 4.44
N VAL A 247 20.12 -20.37 4.12
CA VAL A 247 21.23 -20.40 5.09
C VAL A 247 21.99 -19.07 5.19
N GLY A 248 21.88 -18.21 4.19
CA GLY A 248 22.53 -16.90 4.16
C GLY A 248 22.16 -16.07 2.94
N ILE A 249 22.76 -14.89 2.84
CA ILE A 249 22.65 -14.01 1.68
C ILE A 249 24.05 -13.75 1.12
N ALA A 250 24.25 -14.01 -0.17
CA ALA A 250 25.46 -13.67 -0.89
C ALA A 250 25.39 -12.22 -1.37
N TYR A 251 26.51 -11.50 -1.25
CA TYR A 251 26.63 -10.11 -1.68
C TYR A 251 27.69 -10.01 -2.77
N LEU A 252 27.34 -9.43 -3.93
CA LEU A 252 28.27 -9.25 -5.05
C LEU A 252 29.57 -8.59 -4.60
N LYS A 253 29.47 -7.50 -3.83
CA LYS A 253 30.64 -6.74 -3.33
C LYS A 253 31.60 -7.57 -2.49
N ASP A 254 31.10 -8.55 -1.72
CA ASP A 254 31.94 -9.37 -0.84
C ASP A 254 32.68 -10.42 -1.66
N ILE A 255 32.03 -10.97 -2.69
CA ILE A 255 32.65 -11.92 -3.62
C ILE A 255 33.71 -11.21 -4.48
N VAL A 256 33.38 -10.05 -5.08
CA VAL A 256 34.34 -9.26 -5.87
C VAL A 256 35.57 -8.90 -5.02
N ARG A 257 35.34 -8.44 -3.78
CA ARG A 257 36.42 -8.12 -2.86
C ARG A 257 37.30 -9.34 -2.57
N ARG A 258 36.68 -10.50 -2.32
CA ARG A 258 37.41 -11.72 -1.99
C ARG A 258 38.27 -12.20 -3.15
N ASP A 259 37.69 -12.22 -4.34
CA ASP A 259 38.36 -12.60 -5.59
C ASP A 259 39.56 -11.69 -5.88
N PHE A 260 39.40 -10.38 -5.64
CA PHE A 260 40.48 -9.40 -5.81
C PHE A 260 41.60 -9.52 -4.76
N GLU A 261 41.26 -9.80 -3.50
CA GLU A 261 42.24 -9.92 -2.40
C GLU A 261 43.05 -11.23 -2.48
N GLN A 262 42.48 -12.30 -3.02
CA GLN A 262 43.12 -13.62 -3.11
C GLN A 262 42.89 -14.25 -4.49
N PRO A 263 43.83 -14.09 -5.43
CA PRO A 263 43.81 -14.82 -6.69
C PRO A 263 43.71 -16.33 -6.43
N ASP A 264 42.97 -17.06 -7.28
CA ASP A 264 42.72 -18.52 -7.23
C ASP A 264 41.60 -19.00 -6.26
N VAL A 265 40.96 -18.11 -5.50
CA VAL A 265 39.81 -18.48 -4.65
C VAL A 265 38.53 -18.75 -5.44
N GLU A 266 38.45 -18.28 -6.68
CA GLU A 266 37.24 -18.33 -7.52
C GLU A 266 36.67 -19.76 -7.66
N PHE A 267 37.54 -20.77 -7.74
CA PHE A 267 37.16 -22.17 -7.91
C PHE A 267 37.18 -22.97 -6.61
N THR A 268 37.95 -22.52 -5.61
CA THR A 268 38.27 -23.31 -4.41
C THR A 268 37.38 -22.96 -3.23
N GLN A 269 36.98 -21.69 -3.11
CA GLN A 269 36.16 -21.21 -2.00
C GLN A 269 34.66 -21.32 -2.33
N ARG A 270 33.86 -21.69 -1.33
CA ARG A 270 32.40 -21.82 -1.44
C ARG A 270 31.71 -20.54 -1.02
N VAL A 271 30.50 -20.33 -1.53
CA VAL A 271 29.69 -19.15 -1.20
C VAL A 271 29.26 -19.12 0.28
N ASP A 272 29.08 -20.28 0.92
CA ASP A 272 28.66 -20.38 2.32
C ASP A 272 29.72 -19.92 3.33
N GLU A 273 30.97 -19.80 2.90
CA GLU A 273 32.06 -19.25 3.71
C GLU A 273 32.07 -17.72 3.78
N ILE A 274 31.36 -17.04 2.86
CA ILE A 274 31.38 -15.58 2.69
C ILE A 274 29.99 -14.96 2.90
N MET A 275 28.94 -15.77 2.86
CA MET A 275 27.56 -15.30 3.02
C MET A 275 27.33 -14.57 4.34
N ARG A 276 26.38 -13.64 4.32
CA ARG A 276 25.92 -12.91 5.49
C ARG A 276 24.69 -13.59 6.11
N PRO A 277 24.44 -13.41 7.42
CA PRO A 277 23.25 -13.97 8.06
C PRO A 277 21.96 -13.42 7.46
N VAL A 278 20.93 -14.28 7.41
CA VAL A 278 19.60 -13.95 6.92
C VAL A 278 18.85 -13.07 7.92
N HIS A 279 18.13 -12.08 7.43
CA HIS A 279 17.14 -11.34 8.21
C HIS A 279 15.73 -11.78 7.80
N TRP A 280 14.97 -12.30 8.76
CA TRP A 280 13.64 -12.83 8.54
C TRP A 280 12.56 -11.83 8.96
N VAL A 281 11.51 -11.72 8.15
CA VAL A 281 10.35 -10.86 8.41
C VAL A 281 9.05 -11.61 8.06
N PRO A 282 7.96 -11.46 8.83
CA PRO A 282 6.70 -12.11 8.50
C PRO A 282 5.98 -11.39 7.35
N GLU A 283 5.26 -12.14 6.51
CA GLU A 283 4.52 -11.58 5.35
C GLU A 283 3.45 -10.53 5.72
N SER A 284 2.92 -10.61 6.95
CA SER A 284 1.90 -9.71 7.48
C SER A 284 2.45 -8.39 8.04
N LYS A 285 3.78 -8.20 8.07
CA LYS A 285 4.38 -6.96 8.59
C LYS A 285 4.02 -5.77 7.68
N PRO A 286 3.56 -4.64 8.22
CA PRO A 286 3.38 -3.40 7.46
C PRO A 286 4.67 -2.90 6.81
N VAL A 287 4.57 -2.37 5.59
CA VAL A 287 5.72 -1.98 4.77
C VAL A 287 6.50 -0.79 5.36
N ASP A 288 5.80 0.18 5.96
CA ASP A 288 6.41 1.32 6.66
C ASP A 288 7.33 0.89 7.83
N SER A 289 6.89 -0.12 8.57
CA SER A 289 7.59 -0.73 9.69
C SER A 289 8.77 -1.56 9.21
N LEU A 290 8.60 -2.29 8.10
CA LEU A 290 9.69 -3.00 7.42
C LEU A 290 10.79 -2.04 6.96
N LEU A 291 10.43 -0.92 6.30
CA LEU A 291 11.39 0.09 5.84
C LEU A 291 12.22 0.63 7.00
N THR A 292 11.56 0.99 8.10
CA THR A 292 12.21 1.50 9.32
C THR A 292 13.17 0.46 9.91
N GLU A 293 12.78 -0.82 9.96
CA GLU A 293 13.64 -1.89 10.45
C GLU A 293 14.87 -2.12 9.55
N LEU A 294 14.68 -2.17 8.24
CA LEU A 294 15.75 -2.35 7.26
C LEU A 294 16.78 -1.21 7.34
N GLN A 295 16.31 0.04 7.46
CA GLN A 295 17.15 1.22 7.68
C GLN A 295 17.93 1.15 9.00
N ALA A 296 17.26 0.82 10.10
CA ALA A 296 17.89 0.73 11.42
C ALA A 296 18.99 -0.34 11.45
N ARG A 297 18.77 -1.48 10.80
CA ARG A 297 19.73 -2.58 10.70
C ARG A 297 20.79 -2.37 9.61
N ARG A 298 20.61 -1.37 8.73
CA ARG A 298 21.43 -1.14 7.53
C ARG A 298 21.49 -2.38 6.62
N GLN A 299 20.35 -3.06 6.50
CA GLN A 299 20.17 -4.23 5.65
C GLN A 299 19.25 -3.86 4.49
N HIS A 300 19.59 -4.29 3.28
CA HIS A 300 18.83 -3.94 2.06
C HIS A 300 17.93 -5.08 1.56
N ILE A 301 17.96 -6.24 2.21
CA ILE A 301 17.20 -7.41 1.81
C ILE A 301 16.81 -8.20 3.06
N ALA A 302 15.58 -8.71 3.06
CA ALA A 302 15.06 -9.64 4.04
C ALA A 302 14.37 -10.81 3.34
N VAL A 303 14.32 -11.95 4.01
CA VAL A 303 13.58 -13.13 3.57
C VAL A 303 12.24 -13.13 4.30
N VAL A 304 11.17 -13.29 3.53
CA VAL A 304 9.80 -13.26 4.03
C VAL A 304 9.37 -14.66 4.40
N ILE A 305 8.87 -14.84 5.64
CA ILE A 305 8.32 -16.10 6.12
C ILE A 305 6.79 -16.10 6.04
N ASP A 306 6.25 -17.25 5.65
CA ASP A 306 4.82 -17.52 5.72
C ASP A 306 4.40 -17.99 7.14
N GLU A 307 3.10 -18.19 7.32
CA GLU A 307 2.50 -18.70 8.56
C GLU A 307 2.89 -20.13 8.94
N TYR A 308 3.40 -20.92 8.00
CA TYR A 308 3.84 -22.30 8.19
C TYR A 308 5.35 -22.39 8.47
N GLY A 309 6.06 -21.26 8.44
CA GLY A 309 7.51 -21.17 8.64
C GLY A 309 8.32 -21.46 7.38
N GLY A 310 7.68 -21.55 6.22
CA GLY A 310 8.33 -21.63 4.92
C GLY A 310 8.73 -20.25 4.38
N THR A 311 9.54 -20.25 3.32
CA THR A 311 9.92 -19.01 2.63
C THR A 311 8.80 -18.61 1.67
N ALA A 312 8.16 -17.48 1.96
CA ALA A 312 7.15 -16.85 1.11
C ALA A 312 7.77 -16.07 -0.06
N GLY A 313 8.97 -15.50 0.15
CA GLY A 313 9.64 -14.66 -0.82
C GLY A 313 10.82 -13.89 -0.24
N ILE A 314 11.26 -12.86 -0.94
CA ILE A 314 12.25 -11.88 -0.47
C ILE A 314 11.73 -10.47 -0.67
N VAL A 315 12.22 -9.52 0.12
CA VAL A 315 11.86 -8.12 -0.01
C VAL A 315 13.11 -7.26 0.15
N THR A 316 13.24 -6.24 -0.69
CA THR A 316 14.36 -5.29 -0.68
C THR A 316 13.91 -3.90 -0.26
N ILE A 317 14.86 -3.02 0.11
CA ILE A 317 14.53 -1.61 0.36
C ILE A 317 14.04 -0.96 -0.93
N GLU A 318 14.64 -1.35 -2.05
CA GLU A 318 14.36 -0.87 -3.39
C GLU A 318 12.88 -1.14 -3.76
N ASP A 319 12.37 -2.36 -3.50
CA ASP A 319 10.95 -2.70 -3.72
C ASP A 319 10.00 -1.82 -2.88
N VAL A 320 10.39 -1.49 -1.65
CA VAL A 320 9.58 -0.64 -0.77
C VAL A 320 9.57 0.82 -1.24
N LEU A 321 10.70 1.31 -1.77
CA LEU A 321 10.78 2.66 -2.32
C LEU A 321 10.02 2.78 -3.66
N GLU A 322 9.97 1.71 -4.44
CA GLU A 322 9.22 1.65 -5.71
C GLU A 322 7.71 1.88 -5.48
N GLU A 323 7.14 1.43 -4.36
CA GLU A 323 5.72 1.73 -4.05
C GLU A 323 5.46 3.24 -3.89
N ILE A 324 6.46 3.99 -3.42
CA ILE A 324 6.34 5.44 -3.23
C ILE A 324 6.59 6.18 -4.55
N VAL A 325 7.68 5.84 -5.23
CA VAL A 325 8.19 6.60 -6.38
C VAL A 325 7.53 6.17 -7.69
N GLY A 326 6.97 4.95 -7.74
CA GLY A 326 6.57 4.28 -8.97
C GLY A 326 7.76 3.58 -9.65
N GLU A 327 7.51 2.95 -10.79
CA GLU A 327 8.56 2.29 -11.57
C GLU A 327 9.64 3.31 -11.95
N ILE A 328 10.88 3.06 -11.51
CA ILE A 328 12.03 3.85 -11.92
C ILE A 328 12.48 3.27 -13.26
N THR A 329 12.08 3.91 -14.36
CA THR A 329 12.59 3.60 -15.70
C THR A 329 14.11 3.76 -15.68
N ASP A 330 14.84 2.67 -15.98
CA ASP A 330 16.30 2.71 -16.02
C ASP A 330 16.74 3.56 -17.23
N GLU A 331 17.90 4.20 -17.15
CA GLU A 331 18.47 5.00 -18.26
C GLU A 331 18.76 4.14 -19.52
N TYR A 332 18.63 2.82 -19.41
CA TYR A 332 18.78 1.84 -20.47
C TYR A 332 17.46 1.26 -20.99
N ASP A 333 16.29 1.68 -20.49
CA ASP A 333 14.99 1.23 -21.00
C ASP A 333 14.67 1.96 -22.31
N GLU A 334 15.21 1.46 -23.43
CA GLU A 334 14.70 1.81 -24.77
C GLU A 334 13.41 1.02 -25.03
N ASP A 335 12.45 1.69 -25.69
CA ASP A 335 11.06 1.29 -25.97
C ASP A 335 10.81 -0.22 -26.08
N GLU A 336 9.80 -0.74 -25.36
CA GLU A 336 9.36 -2.15 -25.43
C GLU A 336 9.14 -2.59 -26.88
N ILE A 337 10.05 -3.41 -27.41
CA ILE A 337 9.92 -4.05 -28.72
C ILE A 337 8.91 -5.20 -28.57
N GLU A 338 7.72 -5.07 -29.18
CA GLU A 338 6.73 -6.16 -29.21
C GLU A 338 7.26 -7.37 -29.99
N VAL A 339 7.72 -7.15 -31.23
CA VAL A 339 8.30 -8.16 -32.13
C VAL A 339 9.34 -7.51 -33.04
N GLU A 340 10.55 -8.08 -33.10
CA GLU A 340 11.60 -7.72 -34.06
C GLU A 340 12.14 -8.98 -34.74
N VAL A 341 12.21 -8.97 -36.06
CA VAL A 341 12.82 -10.06 -36.84
C VAL A 341 14.33 -9.80 -36.91
N VAL A 342 15.13 -10.68 -36.27
CA VAL A 342 16.59 -10.53 -36.19
C VAL A 342 17.27 -11.14 -37.42
N ASP A 343 16.79 -12.31 -37.87
CA ASP A 343 17.20 -12.97 -39.11
C ASP A 343 16.07 -13.87 -39.68
N GLU A 344 16.33 -14.64 -40.75
CA GLU A 344 15.32 -15.49 -41.42
C GLU A 344 14.71 -16.59 -40.51
N ALA A 345 15.35 -16.93 -39.39
CA ALA A 345 14.91 -18.01 -38.49
C ALA A 345 14.88 -17.60 -37.00
N THR A 346 15.14 -16.34 -36.69
CA THR A 346 15.31 -15.81 -35.32
C THR A 346 14.48 -14.55 -35.11
N TYR A 347 13.64 -14.60 -34.08
CA TYR A 347 12.71 -13.54 -33.70
C TYR A 347 13.04 -13.07 -32.28
N ARG A 348 13.03 -11.76 -32.06
CA ARG A 348 13.11 -11.15 -30.73
C ARG A 348 11.73 -10.69 -30.33
N LEU A 349 11.20 -11.23 -29.24
CA LEU A 349 9.84 -10.99 -28.77
C LEU A 349 9.87 -10.40 -27.36
N SER A 350 8.89 -9.57 -27.03
CA SER A 350 8.64 -9.21 -25.63
C SER A 350 8.35 -10.47 -24.81
N SER A 351 8.83 -10.55 -23.57
CA SER A 351 8.48 -11.67 -22.67
C SER A 351 6.99 -11.74 -22.36
N ARG A 352 6.28 -10.61 -22.50
CA ARG A 352 4.83 -10.48 -22.32
C ARG A 352 4.05 -10.88 -23.56
N PHE A 353 4.73 -11.18 -24.67
CA PHE A 353 4.08 -11.60 -25.90
C PHE A 353 3.20 -12.84 -25.62
N PRO A 354 1.92 -12.85 -26.03
CA PRO A 354 1.02 -13.98 -25.79
C PRO A 354 1.55 -15.27 -26.42
N VAL A 355 1.43 -16.40 -25.72
CA VAL A 355 1.82 -17.71 -26.30
C VAL A 355 0.90 -18.06 -27.47
N ASP A 356 -0.40 -17.77 -27.31
CA ASP A 356 -1.43 -18.03 -28.32
C ASP A 356 -1.16 -17.35 -29.67
N ASP A 357 -0.43 -16.21 -29.67
CA ASP A 357 -0.11 -15.45 -30.88
C ASP A 357 1.29 -15.81 -31.44
N LEU A 358 2.04 -16.71 -30.78
CA LEU A 358 3.41 -17.06 -31.15
C LEU A 358 3.48 -17.86 -32.46
N ASP A 359 2.43 -18.64 -32.74
CA ASP A 359 2.31 -19.45 -33.94
C ASP A 359 2.24 -18.59 -35.21
N GLU A 360 1.56 -17.43 -35.16
CA GLU A 360 1.46 -16.48 -36.26
C GLU A 360 2.83 -15.88 -36.65
N VAL A 361 3.71 -15.71 -35.66
CA VAL A 361 5.04 -15.11 -35.85
C VAL A 361 6.06 -16.14 -36.30
N VAL A 362 6.11 -17.30 -35.62
CA VAL A 362 7.19 -18.29 -35.81
C VAL A 362 6.76 -19.43 -36.75
N GLY A 363 5.47 -19.55 -37.06
CA GLY A 363 4.90 -20.55 -37.97
C GLY A 363 4.98 -21.97 -37.44
N VAL A 364 4.98 -22.13 -36.11
CA VAL A 364 5.01 -23.41 -35.39
C VAL A 364 3.90 -23.39 -34.35
N ASP A 365 3.15 -24.48 -34.25
CA ASP A 365 2.05 -24.62 -33.30
C ASP A 365 2.60 -24.73 -31.86
N VAL A 366 2.38 -23.69 -31.06
CA VAL A 366 2.79 -23.60 -29.66
C VAL A 366 1.54 -23.33 -28.83
N ASP A 367 0.91 -24.40 -28.35
CA ASP A 367 -0.29 -24.33 -27.50
C ASP A 367 0.04 -24.85 -26.09
N ASP A 368 -0.26 -24.04 -25.06
CA ASP A 368 -0.11 -24.40 -23.65
C ASP A 368 -1.19 -23.71 -22.78
N GLU A 369 -2.22 -24.48 -22.39
CA GLU A 369 -3.37 -24.00 -21.61
C GLU A 369 -3.03 -23.46 -20.20
N GLU A 370 -1.80 -23.67 -19.71
CA GLU A 370 -1.40 -23.27 -18.36
C GLU A 370 -0.61 -21.95 -18.34
N VAL A 371 -0.32 -21.36 -19.50
CA VAL A 371 0.63 -20.23 -19.60
C VAL A 371 0.22 -19.18 -20.64
N ASP A 372 0.05 -17.93 -20.19
CA ASP A 372 -0.42 -16.85 -21.06
C ASP A 372 0.67 -16.14 -21.89
N SER A 373 1.96 -16.27 -21.55
CA SER A 373 3.04 -15.47 -22.18
C SER A 373 4.33 -16.26 -22.48
N VAL A 374 5.09 -15.82 -23.48
CA VAL A 374 6.38 -16.43 -23.90
C VAL A 374 7.36 -16.53 -22.73
N GLY A 375 7.47 -15.49 -21.90
CA GLY A 375 8.29 -15.51 -20.69
C GLY A 375 7.80 -16.52 -19.65
N GLY A 376 6.47 -16.67 -19.53
CA GLY A 376 5.86 -17.71 -18.71
C GLY A 376 6.19 -19.12 -19.20
N LEU A 377 6.18 -19.34 -20.52
CA LEU A 377 6.40 -20.66 -21.13
C LEU A 377 7.84 -21.09 -20.86
N MET A 378 8.75 -20.14 -21.01
CA MET A 378 10.16 -20.31 -20.67
C MET A 378 10.36 -20.67 -19.19
N ALA A 379 9.68 -19.96 -18.27
CA ALA A 379 9.77 -20.21 -16.84
C ALA A 379 9.22 -21.60 -16.46
N LYS A 380 8.10 -22.01 -17.06
CA LYS A 380 7.49 -23.34 -16.87
C LYS A 380 8.46 -24.45 -17.21
N HIS A 381 9.07 -24.41 -18.39
CA HIS A 381 10.00 -25.46 -18.82
C HIS A 381 11.35 -25.41 -18.08
N LEU A 382 11.80 -24.24 -17.64
CA LEU A 382 13.00 -24.13 -16.80
C LEU A 382 12.77 -24.57 -15.34
N GLY A 383 11.52 -24.60 -14.89
CA GLY A 383 11.14 -24.85 -13.49
C GLY A 383 11.62 -23.78 -12.51
N ARG A 384 12.03 -22.62 -13.01
CA ARG A 384 12.56 -21.47 -12.26
C ARG A 384 12.53 -20.22 -13.12
N VAL A 385 12.73 -19.06 -12.49
CA VAL A 385 12.81 -17.77 -13.20
C VAL A 385 13.95 -17.78 -14.21
N PRO A 386 13.67 -17.48 -15.48
CA PRO A 386 14.71 -17.33 -16.46
C PRO A 386 15.48 -16.02 -16.20
N ILE A 387 16.79 -16.08 -16.39
CA ILE A 387 17.72 -14.94 -16.30
C ILE A 387 18.42 -14.80 -17.66
N PRO A 388 18.94 -13.62 -18.02
CA PRO A 388 19.68 -13.44 -19.28
C PRO A 388 20.67 -14.57 -19.59
N GLY A 389 20.61 -15.10 -20.81
CA GLY A 389 21.34 -16.27 -21.29
C GLY A 389 20.78 -17.63 -20.85
N SER A 390 19.62 -17.68 -20.15
CA SER A 390 18.91 -18.94 -19.94
C SER A 390 18.37 -19.42 -21.29
N VAL A 391 18.46 -20.72 -21.54
CA VAL A 391 18.00 -21.35 -22.78
C VAL A 391 17.08 -22.50 -22.44
N VAL A 392 15.99 -22.63 -23.20
CA VAL A 392 15.10 -23.78 -23.14
C VAL A 392 14.65 -24.17 -24.55
N GLU A 393 14.52 -25.47 -24.78
CA GLU A 393 14.07 -26.02 -26.06
C GLU A 393 12.74 -26.74 -25.83
N CYS A 394 11.68 -26.26 -26.47
CA CYS A 394 10.35 -26.85 -26.42
C CYS A 394 9.60 -26.56 -27.73
N HIS A 395 8.64 -27.43 -28.08
CA HIS A 395 7.83 -27.29 -29.31
C HIS A 395 8.65 -27.11 -30.61
N GLY A 396 9.88 -27.65 -30.69
CA GLY A 396 10.76 -27.47 -31.85
C GLY A 396 11.41 -26.09 -31.98
N LEU A 397 11.26 -25.25 -30.95
CA LEU A 397 11.83 -23.92 -30.84
C LEU A 397 12.85 -23.85 -29.69
N ARG A 398 13.85 -23.00 -29.86
CA ARG A 398 14.85 -22.63 -28.87
C ARG A 398 14.56 -21.21 -28.41
N PHE A 399 14.26 -21.07 -27.13
CA PHE A 399 14.01 -19.80 -26.45
C PHE A 399 15.24 -19.42 -25.64
N GLU A 400 15.77 -18.22 -25.86
CA GLU A 400 16.91 -17.66 -25.15
C GLU A 400 16.55 -16.31 -24.54
N ALA A 401 16.73 -16.16 -23.23
CA ALA A 401 16.44 -14.91 -22.53
C ALA A 401 17.54 -13.88 -22.82
N GLU A 402 17.22 -12.69 -23.35
CA GLU A 402 18.22 -11.67 -23.67
C GLU A 402 18.37 -10.62 -22.56
N ARG A 403 17.28 -9.92 -22.21
CA ARG A 403 17.32 -8.71 -21.36
C ARG A 403 16.42 -8.82 -20.15
N LEU A 404 16.69 -8.07 -19.08
CA LEU A 404 15.77 -7.84 -17.95
C LEU A 404 15.13 -6.46 -18.10
N THR A 405 13.83 -6.32 -17.84
CA THR A 405 13.09 -5.04 -17.91
C THR A 405 11.99 -4.98 -16.83
N GLY A 406 11.78 -3.80 -16.25
CA GLY A 406 10.63 -3.46 -15.40
C GLY A 406 10.58 -4.11 -14.00
N ARG A 407 9.44 -3.91 -13.32
CA ARG A 407 9.16 -4.37 -11.94
C ARG A 407 9.50 -5.86 -11.76
N ARG A 408 10.36 -6.16 -10.80
CA ARG A 408 10.83 -7.51 -10.38
C ARG A 408 11.88 -8.18 -11.29
N ASN A 409 12.58 -7.45 -12.16
CA ASN A 409 13.62 -8.03 -13.04
C ASN A 409 13.07 -9.24 -13.80
N LYS A 410 11.92 -9.05 -14.45
CA LYS A 410 11.42 -10.03 -15.42
C LYS A 410 12.22 -9.87 -16.70
N ILE A 411 12.36 -10.94 -17.47
CA ILE A 411 12.99 -10.83 -18.79
C ILE A 411 12.16 -9.84 -19.61
N GLY A 412 12.80 -8.88 -20.27
CA GLY A 412 12.15 -7.95 -21.18
C GLY A 412 11.93 -8.59 -22.54
N THR A 413 12.94 -9.29 -23.06
CA THR A 413 12.92 -9.88 -24.39
C THR A 413 13.43 -11.33 -24.42
N VAL A 414 12.78 -12.15 -25.25
CA VAL A 414 13.14 -13.55 -25.52
C VAL A 414 13.47 -13.70 -27.00
N LEU A 415 14.64 -14.25 -27.29
CA LEU A 415 15.06 -14.63 -28.63
C LEU A 415 14.52 -16.04 -28.92
N VAL A 416 13.75 -16.21 -29.99
CA VAL A 416 13.13 -17.46 -30.38
C VAL A 416 13.68 -17.87 -31.74
N SER A 417 14.22 -19.09 -31.83
CA SER A 417 14.77 -19.65 -33.06
C SER A 417 14.31 -21.09 -33.27
N ARG A 418 14.28 -21.58 -34.52
CA ARG A 418 13.94 -22.99 -34.79
C ARG A 418 15.12 -23.91 -34.46
N VAL A 419 14.84 -25.04 -33.81
CA VAL A 419 15.87 -26.06 -33.55
C VAL A 419 16.25 -26.71 -34.88
N VAL A 420 17.45 -26.46 -35.36
CA VAL A 420 18.01 -27.17 -36.53
C VAL A 420 18.44 -28.55 -36.05
N GLU A 421 17.71 -29.60 -36.45
CA GLU A 421 18.19 -30.97 -36.28
C GLU A 421 19.51 -31.14 -37.03
N HIS A 422 20.62 -31.33 -36.31
CA HIS A 422 21.83 -31.85 -36.91
C HIS A 422 21.58 -33.30 -37.32
N PRO A 423 21.78 -33.69 -38.60
CA PRO A 423 21.69 -35.08 -38.98
C PRO A 423 22.80 -35.86 -38.26
N ASP A 424 22.39 -36.90 -37.54
CA ASP A 424 23.24 -37.85 -36.82
C ASP A 424 24.32 -38.42 -37.77
N PRO A 425 25.64 -38.31 -37.48
CA PRO A 425 26.68 -38.79 -38.39
C PRO A 425 26.81 -40.32 -38.47
N HIS A 426 25.91 -41.10 -37.86
CA HIS A 426 26.08 -42.54 -37.67
C HIS A 426 25.04 -43.45 -38.32
N GLN A 427 24.35 -43.01 -39.37
CA GLN A 427 23.70 -43.94 -40.32
C GLN A 427 24.50 -44.02 -41.62
N GLU A 428 25.63 -44.74 -41.56
CA GLU A 428 26.19 -45.35 -42.77
C GLU A 428 25.29 -46.52 -43.17
N ASP A 429 24.68 -46.39 -44.35
CA ASP A 429 23.96 -47.43 -45.05
C ASP A 429 24.77 -48.73 -45.11
N HIS A 430 24.23 -49.80 -44.53
CA HIS A 430 24.61 -51.16 -44.89
C HIS A 430 23.98 -51.48 -46.26
N PRO A 431 24.74 -51.76 -47.32
CA PRO A 431 24.16 -52.29 -48.54
C PRO A 431 24.02 -53.81 -48.39
N ASP A 432 22.81 -54.33 -48.52
CA ASP A 432 22.60 -55.74 -48.89
C ASP A 432 21.40 -55.86 -49.84
N ASP A 433 21.72 -56.52 -50.96
CA ASP A 433 20.94 -57.06 -52.09
C ASP A 433 20.33 -56.14 -53.18
#